data_AF-A0A8T3QMR0-F1
#
_entry.id   AF-A0A8T3QMR0-F1
#
_cell.length_a   1.000
_cell.length_b   1.000
_cell.length_c   1.000
_cell.angle_alpha   90.00
_cell.angle_beta   90.00
_cell.angle_gamma   90.00
#
_symmetry.space_group_name_H-M   'P 1'
#
loop_
_entity.id
_entity.type
_entity.pdbx_description
1 polymer ?
#
loop_
_entity_poly.entity_id
_entity_poly.type
_entity_poly.pdbx_seq_one_letter_code
_entity_poly.pdbx_strand_id
1 'polypeptide(L)'
;MTRVDGTARRGRFRPVHLLLVVAVGVLVGFGIYALVSALTEPRRAAAPYDPPVLAGQQVWGACAGGFYARRGDEMVLTSSGHCTTEGTVAYEPDGRTVRGVFGPIAHDSSCPHAGHTCHASDMNYLVVAADRIPWGHLNVVDLGSAGNRVIPPGTAPLACGDIAIGDRVEIDGRNIYRSGTVTGKGQNLQPVALDGSYFPCMVLGDIPVAGGDSGGAVLVRGIPAGVTSRSFAGSIGFTPLAEGLAQLGLALCTTPDCDLTRPRSSAP
;
A
#
# COMPACT_ATOMS: atom_id res chain seq x y z
N MET A 1 81.99 -23.75 -12.49
CA MET A 1 80.62 -24.23 -12.25
C MET A 1 80.23 -23.88 -10.82
N THR A 2 79.49 -22.79 -10.62
CA THR A 2 78.96 -22.38 -9.32
C THR A 2 77.45 -22.32 -9.46
N ARG A 3 76.78 -23.36 -8.97
CA ARG A 3 75.32 -23.47 -8.92
C ARG A 3 74.84 -22.64 -7.73
N VAL A 4 74.18 -21.53 -8.00
CA VAL A 4 73.53 -20.71 -6.97
C VAL A 4 72.15 -21.31 -6.72
N ASP A 5 72.04 -22.13 -5.67
CA ASP A 5 70.76 -22.64 -5.21
C ASP A 5 70.00 -21.54 -4.46
N GLY A 6 69.14 -20.85 -5.21
CA GLY A 6 68.16 -19.91 -4.67
C GLY A 6 67.10 -20.64 -3.84
N THR A 7 67.29 -20.67 -2.52
CA THR A 7 66.26 -21.14 -1.58
C THR A 7 65.13 -20.12 -1.50
N ALA A 8 64.15 -20.25 -2.41
CA ALA A 8 62.91 -19.50 -2.35
C ALA A 8 62.18 -19.87 -1.04
N ARG A 9 62.30 -19.00 -0.02
CA ARG A 9 61.47 -19.03 1.19
C ARG A 9 60.01 -18.85 0.76
N ARG A 10 59.30 -19.96 0.53
CA ARG A 10 57.84 -19.98 0.47
C ARG A 10 57.32 -19.56 1.84
N GLY A 11 57.02 -18.26 1.98
CA GLY A 11 56.35 -17.71 3.14
C GLY A 11 55.05 -18.47 3.34
N ARG A 12 55.01 -19.32 4.38
CA ARG A 12 53.76 -19.94 4.86
C ARG A 12 52.90 -18.82 5.42
N PHE A 13 52.10 -18.18 4.56
CA PHE A 13 50.97 -17.40 5.02
C PHE A 13 50.11 -18.34 5.86
N ARG A 14 50.07 -18.10 7.17
CA ARG A 14 49.27 -18.89 8.10
C ARG A 14 47.80 -18.67 7.72
N PRO A 15 47.05 -19.70 7.31
CA PRO A 15 45.66 -19.56 6.85
C PRO A 15 44.75 -18.89 7.91
N VAL A 16 45.14 -18.98 9.18
CA VAL A 16 44.48 -18.31 10.31
C VAL A 16 44.43 -16.78 10.17
N HIS A 17 45.49 -16.13 9.68
CA HIS A 17 45.49 -14.66 9.53
C HIS A 17 44.56 -14.20 8.40
N LEU A 18 44.49 -14.97 7.31
CA LEU A 18 43.57 -14.66 6.21
C LEU A 18 42.11 -14.81 6.68
N LEU A 19 41.79 -15.88 7.40
CA LEU A 19 40.44 -16.10 7.95
C LEU A 19 40.03 -14.98 8.92
N LEU A 20 40.95 -14.54 9.79
CA LEU A 20 40.68 -13.43 10.71
C LEU A 20 40.42 -12.11 9.97
N VAL A 21 41.23 -11.78 8.94
CA VAL A 21 41.02 -10.57 8.12
C VAL A 21 39.68 -10.61 7.40
N VAL A 22 39.30 -11.75 6.83
CA VAL A 22 38.00 -11.92 6.16
C VAL A 22 36.84 -11.75 7.17
N ALA A 23 36.92 -12.38 8.34
CA ALA A 23 35.88 -12.28 9.36
C ALA A 23 35.72 -10.83 9.85
N VAL A 24 36.83 -10.13 10.12
CA VAL A 24 36.79 -8.70 10.51
C VAL A 24 36.20 -7.85 9.39
N GLY A 25 36.59 -8.08 8.13
CA GLY A 25 36.04 -7.37 6.98
C GLY A 25 34.53 -7.56 6.83
N VAL A 26 34.03 -8.79 7.01
CA VAL A 26 32.58 -9.10 6.97
C VAL A 26 31.83 -8.41 8.12
N LEU A 27 32.38 -8.46 9.34
CA LEU A 27 31.75 -7.81 10.50
C LEU A 27 31.71 -6.29 10.35
N VAL A 28 32.79 -5.67 9.85
CA VAL A 28 32.84 -4.23 9.58
C VAL A 28 31.86 -3.88 8.46
N GLY A 29 31.81 -4.65 7.37
CA GLY A 29 30.87 -4.44 6.28
C GLY A 29 29.42 -4.52 6.74
N PHE A 30 29.07 -5.53 7.54
CA PHE A 30 27.74 -5.69 8.13
C PHE A 30 27.41 -4.55 9.11
N GLY A 31 28.37 -4.15 9.95
CA GLY A 31 28.19 -3.04 10.89
C GLY A 31 27.93 -1.71 10.18
N ILE A 32 28.69 -1.41 9.12
CA ILE A 32 28.48 -0.22 8.28
C ILE A 32 27.11 -0.30 7.60
N TYR A 33 26.76 -1.45 7.02
CA TYR A 33 25.46 -1.64 6.37
C TYR A 33 24.28 -1.42 7.34
N ALA A 34 24.34 -2.02 8.54
CA ALA A 34 23.30 -1.87 9.55
C ALA A 34 23.21 -0.43 10.06
N LEU A 35 24.35 0.25 10.28
CA LEU A 35 24.37 1.65 10.68
C LEU A 35 23.78 2.56 9.61
N VAL A 36 24.19 2.38 8.34
CA VAL A 36 23.62 3.14 7.21
C VAL A 36 22.13 2.88 7.13
N SER A 37 21.70 1.62 7.15
CA SER A 37 20.27 1.26 7.11
C SER A 37 19.49 1.93 8.24
N ALA A 38 19.96 1.86 9.49
CA ALA A 38 19.30 2.50 10.63
C ALA A 38 19.24 4.04 10.56
N LEU A 39 20.20 4.66 9.88
CA LEU A 39 20.24 6.11 9.65
C LEU A 39 19.42 6.54 8.43
N THR A 40 19.26 5.67 7.44
CA THR A 40 18.56 5.96 6.18
C THR A 40 17.13 5.42 6.15
N GLU A 41 16.78 4.50 7.05
CA GLU A 41 15.42 3.95 7.15
C GLU A 41 14.46 5.09 7.50
N PRO A 42 13.49 5.38 6.62
CA PRO A 42 12.52 6.43 6.87
C PRO A 42 11.75 6.12 8.15
N ARG A 43 11.98 6.90 9.20
CA ARG A 43 11.16 6.83 10.41
C ARG A 43 9.82 7.50 10.12
N ARG A 44 8.75 6.93 10.67
CA ARG A 44 7.44 7.60 10.64
C ARG A 44 7.56 8.99 11.27
N ALA A 45 6.87 9.95 10.68
CA ALA A 45 6.84 11.31 11.20
C ALA A 45 5.91 11.45 12.43
N ALA A 46 5.00 10.49 12.65
CA ALA A 46 4.06 10.47 13.76
C ALA A 46 4.12 9.15 14.55
N ALA A 47 3.77 9.21 15.83
CA ALA A 47 3.56 8.01 16.63
C ALA A 47 2.35 7.22 16.08
N PRO A 48 2.38 5.88 16.07
CA PRO A 48 1.23 5.07 15.69
C PRO A 48 0.04 5.33 16.62
N TYR A 49 -1.17 5.33 16.05
CA TYR A 49 -2.43 5.32 16.81
C TYR A 49 -2.68 3.96 17.47
N ASP A 50 -3.53 3.92 18.50
CA ASP A 50 -4.00 2.68 19.14
C ASP A 50 -5.55 2.69 19.25
N PRO A 51 -6.27 1.88 18.45
CA PRO A 51 -5.75 1.02 17.38
C PRO A 51 -5.15 1.83 16.21
N PRO A 52 -4.28 1.22 15.38
CA PRO A 52 -3.59 1.94 14.31
C PRO A 52 -4.53 2.38 13.18
N VAL A 53 -4.25 3.54 12.60
CA VAL A 53 -4.83 3.95 11.31
C VAL A 53 -4.28 3.03 10.23
N LEU A 54 -5.17 2.29 9.56
CA LEU A 54 -4.80 1.32 8.52
C LEU A 54 -4.79 1.91 7.11
N ALA A 55 -5.39 3.09 6.92
CA ALA A 55 -5.37 3.82 5.67
C ALA A 55 -3.93 4.24 5.31
N GLY A 56 -3.43 3.80 4.15
CA GLY A 56 -2.02 3.94 3.72
C GLY A 56 -1.07 2.86 4.26
N GLN A 57 -1.57 1.89 5.05
CA GLN A 57 -0.74 0.91 5.75
C GLN A 57 -0.96 -0.51 5.24
N GLN A 58 -0.01 -1.42 5.49
CA GLN A 58 -0.20 -2.83 5.12
C GLN A 58 -1.30 -3.50 5.95
N VAL A 59 -2.26 -4.12 5.26
CA VAL A 59 -3.46 -4.70 5.87
C VAL A 59 -3.47 -6.21 5.86
N TRP A 60 -3.06 -6.84 4.76
CA TRP A 60 -3.13 -8.29 4.57
C TRP A 60 -2.16 -8.73 3.48
N GLY A 61 -1.34 -9.75 3.76
CA GLY A 61 -0.37 -10.27 2.80
C GLY A 61 0.50 -9.16 2.19
N ALA A 62 0.45 -9.02 0.87
CA ALA A 62 1.13 -7.98 0.11
C ALA A 62 0.20 -6.83 -0.31
N CYS A 63 -0.81 -6.52 0.51
CA CYS A 63 -1.78 -5.46 0.25
C CYS A 63 -1.86 -4.43 1.38
N ALA A 64 -2.19 -3.21 0.98
CA ALA A 64 -2.36 -2.04 1.82
C ALA A 64 -3.83 -1.57 1.85
N GLY A 65 -4.13 -0.80 2.89
CA GLY A 65 -5.41 -0.13 3.09
C GLY A 65 -5.45 1.18 2.31
N GLY A 66 -6.60 1.44 1.70
CA GLY A 66 -6.91 2.69 1.02
C GLY A 66 -7.46 3.70 2.01
N PHE A 67 -8.77 3.91 1.98
CA PHE A 67 -9.47 4.91 2.79
C PHE A 67 -10.49 4.23 3.68
N TYR A 68 -10.72 4.80 4.87
CA TYR A 68 -11.90 4.43 5.63
C TYR A 68 -13.15 4.97 4.93
N ALA A 69 -14.17 4.12 4.89
CA ALA A 69 -15.49 4.43 4.41
C ALA A 69 -16.51 3.75 5.33
N ARG A 70 -17.79 4.07 5.15
CA ARG A 70 -18.89 3.37 5.82
C ARG A 70 -19.85 2.74 4.84
N ARG A 71 -20.43 1.62 5.26
CA ARG A 71 -21.53 0.92 4.59
C ARG A 71 -22.69 0.81 5.57
N GLY A 72 -23.63 1.76 5.50
CA GLY A 72 -24.61 1.93 6.57
C GLY A 72 -23.89 2.31 7.88
N ASP A 73 -24.01 1.44 8.89
CA ASP A 73 -23.37 1.56 10.20
C ASP A 73 -22.05 0.78 10.34
N GLU A 74 -21.66 0.05 9.29
CA GLU A 74 -20.40 -0.70 9.29
C GLU A 74 -19.23 0.19 8.89
N MET A 75 -18.15 0.09 9.66
CA MET A 75 -16.87 0.68 9.29
C MET A 75 -16.09 -0.25 8.37
N VAL A 76 -15.69 0.29 7.22
CA VAL A 76 -14.90 -0.45 6.24
C VAL A 76 -13.62 0.30 5.89
N LEU A 77 -12.63 -0.44 5.43
CA LEU A 77 -11.39 0.09 4.87
C LEU A 77 -11.27 -0.41 3.43
N THR A 78 -11.19 0.50 2.46
CA THR A 78 -11.05 0.10 1.06
C THR A 78 -9.71 -0.60 0.83
N SER A 79 -9.66 -1.52 -0.12
CA SER A 79 -8.41 -2.10 -0.62
C SER A 79 -8.60 -2.46 -2.09
N SER A 80 -7.62 -3.11 -2.71
CA SER A 80 -7.74 -3.49 -4.11
C SER A 80 -8.47 -4.81 -4.27
N GLY A 81 -9.35 -4.91 -5.27
CA GLY A 81 -10.17 -6.08 -5.52
C GLY A 81 -9.35 -7.36 -5.74
N HIS A 82 -8.23 -7.25 -6.45
CA HIS A 82 -7.32 -8.38 -6.68
C HIS A 82 -6.52 -8.82 -5.45
N CYS A 83 -6.58 -8.10 -4.32
CA CYS A 83 -5.84 -8.47 -3.12
C CYS A 83 -6.32 -9.79 -2.53
N THR A 84 -7.62 -10.01 -2.52
CA THR A 84 -8.22 -11.18 -1.88
C THR A 84 -9.69 -11.33 -2.24
N THR A 85 -10.27 -12.48 -1.89
CA THR A 85 -11.68 -12.80 -2.13
C THR A 85 -12.55 -12.48 -0.91
N GLU A 86 -13.84 -12.33 -1.16
CA GLU A 86 -14.87 -12.16 -0.11
C GLU A 86 -14.80 -13.28 0.94
N GLY A 87 -15.05 -12.93 2.20
CA GLY A 87 -15.03 -13.83 3.34
C GLY A 87 -13.62 -14.09 3.91
N THR A 88 -12.57 -13.60 3.27
CA THR A 88 -11.20 -13.73 3.79
C THR A 88 -11.03 -12.94 5.08
N VAL A 89 -10.50 -13.58 6.11
CA VAL A 89 -10.22 -12.94 7.41
C VAL A 89 -8.82 -12.33 7.39
N ALA A 90 -8.72 -11.05 7.71
CA ALA A 90 -7.46 -10.39 7.99
C ALA A 90 -7.14 -10.48 9.49
N TYR A 91 -5.91 -10.88 9.80
CA TYR A 91 -5.40 -10.95 11.17
C TYR A 91 -4.34 -9.87 11.40
N GLU A 92 -4.20 -9.45 12.65
CA GLU A 92 -3.06 -8.67 13.12
C GLU A 92 -1.75 -9.47 12.99
N PRO A 93 -0.57 -8.83 13.14
CA PRO A 93 0.71 -9.51 13.09
C PRO A 93 0.89 -10.64 14.12
N ASP A 94 0.08 -10.67 15.19
CA ASP A 94 0.05 -11.75 16.18
C ASP A 94 -0.58 -13.06 15.64
N GLY A 95 -1.22 -13.01 14.46
CA GLY A 95 -1.89 -14.12 13.80
C GLY A 95 -3.15 -14.62 14.53
N ARG A 96 -3.67 -13.87 15.51
CA ARG A 96 -4.79 -14.27 16.38
C ARG A 96 -5.89 -13.23 16.41
N THR A 97 -5.53 -11.97 16.54
CA THR A 97 -6.48 -10.87 16.65
C THR A 97 -7.06 -10.58 15.27
N VAL A 98 -8.39 -10.61 15.14
CA VAL A 98 -9.07 -10.34 13.88
C VAL A 98 -9.06 -8.84 13.62
N ARG A 99 -8.48 -8.45 12.48
CA ARG A 99 -8.53 -7.07 11.99
C ARG A 99 -9.83 -6.78 11.26
N GLY A 100 -10.36 -7.77 10.55
CA GLY A 100 -11.61 -7.64 9.81
C GLY A 100 -11.86 -8.80 8.84
N VAL A 101 -12.94 -8.69 8.07
CA VAL A 101 -13.31 -9.66 7.02
C VAL A 101 -13.53 -8.93 5.70
N PHE A 102 -12.92 -9.41 4.62
CA PHE A 102 -13.06 -8.81 3.30
C PHE A 102 -14.45 -9.04 2.73
N GLY A 103 -15.05 -7.98 2.20
CA GLY A 103 -16.29 -8.00 1.44
C GLY A 103 -16.08 -8.30 -0.06
N PRO A 104 -17.15 -8.21 -0.86
CA PRO A 104 -17.08 -8.41 -2.30
C PRO A 104 -16.22 -7.37 -3.02
N ILE A 105 -15.78 -7.76 -4.22
CA ILE A 105 -15.10 -6.89 -5.18
C ILE A 105 -16.15 -6.08 -5.94
N ALA A 106 -15.84 -4.84 -6.29
CA ALA A 106 -16.65 -3.98 -7.14
C ALA A 106 -16.68 -4.59 -8.55
N HIS A 107 -17.82 -5.15 -8.96
CA HIS A 107 -17.97 -5.79 -10.27
C HIS A 107 -19.36 -5.54 -10.84
N ASP A 108 -19.43 -5.47 -12.15
CA ASP A 108 -20.68 -5.40 -12.87
C ASP A 108 -21.24 -6.81 -13.09
N SER A 109 -22.56 -6.94 -13.02
CA SER A 109 -23.24 -8.22 -13.29
C SER A 109 -23.10 -8.70 -14.74
N SER A 110 -22.68 -7.81 -15.65
CA SER A 110 -22.45 -8.12 -17.07
C SER A 110 -21.31 -7.28 -17.61
N CYS A 111 -20.58 -7.81 -18.60
CA CYS A 111 -19.51 -7.09 -19.27
C CYS A 111 -19.72 -7.06 -20.79
N PRO A 112 -19.79 -5.88 -21.44
CA PRO A 112 -19.93 -5.80 -22.89
C PRO A 112 -18.67 -6.23 -23.64
N HIS A 113 -17.54 -6.38 -22.95
CA HIS A 113 -16.27 -6.79 -23.54
C HIS A 113 -16.13 -8.31 -23.44
N ALA A 114 -16.21 -9.01 -24.58
CA ALA A 114 -16.12 -10.46 -24.63
C ALA A 114 -14.86 -10.98 -23.92
N GLY A 115 -15.04 -11.97 -23.05
CA GLY A 115 -13.97 -12.59 -22.27
C GLY A 115 -13.44 -11.77 -21.09
N HIS A 116 -13.95 -10.55 -20.85
CA HIS A 116 -13.55 -9.73 -19.72
C HIS A 116 -14.59 -9.78 -18.59
N THR A 117 -14.12 -9.49 -17.38
CA THR A 117 -14.95 -9.11 -16.23
C THR A 117 -14.90 -7.59 -16.09
N CYS A 118 -16.05 -6.93 -16.03
CA CYS A 118 -16.14 -5.49 -15.94
C CYS A 118 -16.24 -5.05 -14.47
N HIS A 119 -15.48 -4.03 -14.14
CA HIS A 119 -15.42 -3.44 -12.80
C HIS A 119 -15.44 -1.93 -12.94
N ALA A 120 -16.21 -1.21 -12.13
CA ALA A 120 -16.11 0.25 -12.12
C ALA A 120 -14.77 0.70 -11.54
N SER A 121 -14.21 -0.10 -10.62
CA SER A 121 -12.92 0.08 -9.97
C SER A 121 -12.35 -1.26 -9.49
N ASP A 122 -11.04 -1.39 -9.41
CA ASP A 122 -10.38 -2.54 -8.79
C ASP A 122 -10.37 -2.40 -7.26
N MET A 123 -11.56 -2.34 -6.67
CA MET A 123 -11.77 -2.14 -5.25
C MET A 123 -12.52 -3.30 -4.61
N ASN A 124 -12.11 -3.65 -3.41
CA ASN A 124 -12.95 -4.32 -2.42
C ASN A 124 -12.85 -3.52 -1.11
N TYR A 125 -13.36 -4.08 -0.02
CA TYR A 125 -13.19 -3.48 1.30
C TYR A 125 -13.05 -4.53 2.39
N LEU A 126 -12.41 -4.15 3.48
CA LEU A 126 -12.33 -4.90 4.72
C LEU A 126 -13.38 -4.33 5.69
N VAL A 127 -14.33 -5.13 6.15
CA VAL A 127 -15.19 -4.78 7.29
C VAL A 127 -14.32 -4.85 8.55
N VAL A 128 -14.06 -3.70 9.16
CA VAL A 128 -13.10 -3.55 10.26
C VAL A 128 -13.73 -4.09 11.54
N ALA A 129 -13.00 -4.92 12.28
CA ALA A 129 -13.46 -5.42 13.58
C ALA A 129 -13.71 -4.26 14.54
N ALA A 130 -14.78 -4.32 15.33
CA ALA A 130 -15.26 -3.19 16.13
C ALA A 130 -14.22 -2.65 17.13
N ASP A 131 -13.39 -3.53 17.70
CA ASP A 131 -12.30 -3.21 18.62
C ASP A 131 -11.01 -2.74 17.91
N ARG A 132 -11.01 -2.72 16.57
CA ARG A 132 -9.89 -2.29 15.72
C ARG A 132 -10.17 -0.99 14.97
N ILE A 133 -11.33 -0.38 15.18
CA ILE A 133 -11.67 0.91 14.56
C ILE A 133 -10.87 2.04 15.24
N PRO A 134 -10.03 2.81 14.50
CA PRO A 134 -9.29 3.94 15.06
C PRO A 134 -10.20 5.17 15.20
N TRP A 135 -11.14 5.09 16.14
CA TRP A 135 -12.08 6.16 16.44
C TRP A 135 -11.35 7.49 16.67
N GLY A 136 -11.89 8.58 16.12
CA GLY A 136 -11.26 9.90 16.09
C GLY A 136 -10.25 10.12 14.97
N HIS A 137 -9.96 9.11 14.16
CA HIS A 137 -8.94 9.18 13.11
C HIS A 137 -9.40 8.54 11.78
N LEU A 138 -10.71 8.37 11.58
CA LEU A 138 -11.24 7.75 10.35
C LEU A 138 -11.11 8.61 9.09
N ASN A 139 -10.83 9.91 9.23
CA ASN A 139 -10.50 10.79 8.12
C ASN A 139 -8.99 10.97 7.93
N VAL A 140 -8.16 10.07 8.46
CA VAL A 140 -6.69 10.15 8.38
C VAL A 140 -6.14 9.07 7.47
N VAL A 141 -5.15 9.44 6.66
CA VAL A 141 -4.28 8.52 5.91
C VAL A 141 -2.86 8.65 6.46
N ASP A 142 -2.26 7.55 6.89
CA ASP A 142 -0.85 7.51 7.32
C ASP A 142 0.05 7.33 6.10
N LEU A 143 0.80 8.37 5.74
CA LEU A 143 1.81 8.33 4.67
C LEU A 143 3.24 8.10 5.21
N GLY A 144 3.36 7.45 6.36
CA GLY A 144 4.62 6.96 6.90
C GLY A 144 5.59 8.10 7.20
N SER A 145 6.68 8.19 6.42
CA SER A 145 7.69 9.24 6.58
C SER A 145 7.21 10.64 6.17
N ALA A 146 6.15 10.74 5.35
CA ALA A 146 5.52 12.02 5.01
C ALA A 146 4.44 12.46 6.01
N GLY A 147 4.22 11.66 7.06
CA GLY A 147 3.25 11.91 8.12
C GLY A 147 1.80 11.69 7.69
N ASN A 148 0.90 12.18 8.53
CA ASN A 148 -0.53 11.98 8.32
C ASN A 148 -1.12 13.01 7.34
N ARG A 149 -2.07 12.58 6.53
CA ARG A 149 -2.97 13.45 5.77
C ARG A 149 -4.36 13.37 6.38
N VAL A 150 -4.89 14.52 6.78
CA VAL A 150 -6.26 14.65 7.28
C VAL A 150 -7.14 15.06 6.11
N ILE A 151 -8.14 14.23 5.79
CA ILE A 151 -9.16 14.51 4.78
C ILE A 151 -10.12 15.55 5.38
N PRO A 152 -10.27 16.73 4.77
CA PRO A 152 -11.20 17.74 5.26
C PRO A 152 -12.65 17.25 5.24
N PRO A 153 -13.50 17.68 6.20
CA PRO A 153 -14.92 17.41 6.17
C PRO A 153 -15.56 17.84 4.84
N GLY A 154 -16.41 16.98 4.28
CA GLY A 154 -17.12 17.24 3.03
C GLY A 154 -16.29 17.07 1.75
N THR A 155 -15.04 16.61 1.85
CA THR A 155 -14.24 16.26 0.66
C THR A 155 -14.90 15.15 -0.14
N ALA A 156 -15.20 15.43 -1.42
CA ALA A 156 -15.62 14.41 -2.35
C ALA A 156 -14.42 13.59 -2.85
N PRO A 157 -14.54 12.25 -2.98
CA PRO A 157 -13.55 11.44 -3.67
C PRO A 157 -13.48 11.86 -5.14
N LEU A 158 -12.28 11.84 -5.75
CA LEU A 158 -12.14 12.17 -7.16
C LEU A 158 -12.67 11.02 -8.03
N ALA A 159 -13.41 11.40 -9.07
CA ALA A 159 -13.77 10.55 -10.19
C ALA A 159 -12.71 10.64 -11.30
N CYS A 160 -12.81 9.78 -12.31
CA CYS A 160 -11.91 9.80 -13.47
C CYS A 160 -11.87 11.17 -14.18
N GLY A 161 -13.01 11.86 -14.22
CA GLY A 161 -13.15 13.17 -14.85
C GLY A 161 -12.33 14.27 -14.16
N ASP A 162 -12.16 14.16 -12.84
CA ASP A 162 -11.55 15.19 -11.99
C ASP A 162 -10.00 15.16 -11.98
N ILE A 163 -9.42 14.07 -12.50
CA ILE A 163 -7.99 13.82 -12.52
C ILE A 163 -7.42 14.21 -13.88
N ALA A 164 -6.46 15.12 -13.91
CA ALA A 164 -5.77 15.59 -15.10
C ALA A 164 -4.35 15.02 -15.19
N ILE A 165 -3.87 14.84 -16.42
CA ILE A 165 -2.45 14.56 -16.67
C ILE A 165 -1.63 15.75 -16.15
N GLY A 166 -0.54 15.47 -15.45
CA GLY A 166 0.31 16.44 -14.78
C GLY A 166 -0.09 16.72 -13.33
N ASP A 167 -1.24 16.25 -12.85
CA ASP A 167 -1.61 16.40 -11.44
C ASP A 167 -0.61 15.66 -10.54
N ARG A 168 -0.25 16.27 -9.41
CA ARG A 168 0.58 15.63 -8.39
C ARG A 168 -0.17 14.44 -7.78
N VAL A 169 0.50 13.28 -7.73
CA VAL A 169 0.02 12.07 -7.09
C VAL A 169 0.93 11.67 -5.92
N GLU A 170 0.35 11.16 -4.84
CA GLU A 170 1.03 10.70 -3.63
C GLU A 170 0.51 9.31 -3.26
N ILE A 171 1.41 8.42 -2.84
CA ILE A 171 1.06 7.13 -2.24
C ILE A 171 1.95 6.87 -1.01
N ASP A 172 1.45 6.04 -0.11
CA ASP A 172 2.28 5.23 0.77
C ASP A 172 1.92 3.76 0.57
N GLY A 173 2.91 3.02 0.08
CA GLY A 173 2.86 1.57 0.02
C GLY A 173 4.11 1.04 0.73
N ARG A 174 3.92 0.01 1.57
CA ARG A 174 5.00 -0.60 2.36
C ARG A 174 5.69 0.36 3.36
N ASN A 175 5.00 1.39 3.84
CA ASN A 175 5.55 2.45 4.69
C ASN A 175 6.63 3.29 3.97
N ILE A 176 6.57 3.38 2.65
CA ILE A 176 7.48 4.16 1.81
C ILE A 176 6.64 5.16 1.02
N TYR A 177 6.61 6.39 1.53
CA TYR A 177 6.03 7.52 0.84
C TYR A 177 6.75 7.77 -0.49
N ARG A 178 5.94 7.94 -1.54
CA ARG A 178 6.38 8.32 -2.88
C ARG A 178 5.42 9.34 -3.45
N SER A 179 5.93 10.20 -4.33
CA SER A 179 5.11 11.14 -5.08
C SER A 179 5.60 11.28 -6.51
N GLY A 180 4.69 11.65 -7.39
CA GLY A 180 4.92 11.82 -8.81
C GLY A 180 3.84 12.68 -9.45
N THR A 181 3.60 12.47 -10.73
CA THR A 181 2.58 13.10 -11.53
C THR A 181 1.75 12.07 -12.29
N VAL A 182 0.49 12.39 -12.56
CA VAL A 182 -0.35 11.60 -13.45
C VAL A 182 0.21 11.71 -14.88
N THR A 183 0.52 10.59 -15.50
CA THR A 183 1.11 10.52 -16.85
C THR A 183 0.11 10.10 -17.92
N GLY A 184 -1.00 9.47 -17.53
CA GLY A 184 -2.04 9.03 -18.45
C GLY A 184 -3.32 8.64 -17.73
N LYS A 185 -4.42 8.58 -18.49
CA LYS A 185 -5.68 8.00 -18.05
C LYS A 185 -6.46 7.45 -19.24
N GLY A 186 -7.24 6.40 -19.03
CA GLY A 186 -8.07 5.81 -20.09
C GLY A 186 -8.63 4.45 -19.70
N GLN A 187 -9.26 3.77 -20.64
CA GLN A 187 -9.78 2.42 -20.40
C GLN A 187 -8.63 1.42 -20.22
N ASN A 188 -8.78 0.50 -19.26
CA ASN A 188 -7.91 -0.67 -19.17
C ASN A 188 -8.54 -1.83 -19.93
N LEU A 189 -8.31 -1.87 -21.24
CA LEU A 189 -8.77 -2.95 -22.11
C LEU A 189 -7.55 -3.70 -22.67
N GLN A 190 -6.83 -4.38 -21.78
CA GLN A 190 -5.72 -5.24 -22.16
C GLN A 190 -6.25 -6.53 -22.82
N PRO A 191 -5.45 -7.25 -23.61
CA PRO A 191 -5.80 -8.60 -24.01
C PRO A 191 -6.14 -9.47 -22.78
N VAL A 192 -7.23 -10.25 -22.84
CA VAL A 192 -7.71 -11.11 -21.74
C VAL A 192 -6.61 -12.03 -21.18
N ALA A 193 -5.69 -12.48 -22.03
CA ALA A 193 -4.56 -13.32 -21.63
C ALA A 193 -3.53 -12.61 -20.73
N LEU A 194 -3.56 -11.27 -20.68
CA LEU A 194 -2.70 -10.44 -19.84
C LEU A 194 -3.45 -9.91 -18.61
N ASP A 195 -4.66 -9.39 -18.82
CA ASP A 195 -5.57 -8.97 -17.73
C ASP A 195 -7.02 -9.16 -18.20
N GLY A 196 -7.74 -10.07 -17.54
CA GLY A 196 -9.16 -10.28 -17.81
C GLY A 196 -10.07 -9.20 -17.21
N SER A 197 -9.51 -8.27 -16.43
CA SER A 197 -10.26 -7.21 -15.75
C SER A 197 -10.34 -5.97 -16.64
N TYR A 198 -11.56 -5.56 -16.96
CA TYR A 198 -11.84 -4.29 -17.63
C TYR A 198 -12.18 -3.21 -16.61
N PHE A 199 -11.54 -2.05 -16.75
CA PHE A 199 -11.89 -0.83 -16.02
C PHE A 199 -12.22 0.29 -17.00
N PRO A 200 -13.34 1.01 -16.83
CA PRO A 200 -13.70 2.13 -17.70
C PRO A 200 -12.70 3.28 -17.58
N CYS A 201 -12.03 3.40 -16.43
CA CYS A 201 -10.93 4.33 -16.22
C CYS A 201 -9.84 3.74 -15.32
N MET A 202 -8.62 3.75 -15.83
CA MET A 202 -7.37 3.50 -15.13
C MET A 202 -6.51 4.75 -15.28
N VAL A 203 -5.97 5.23 -14.16
CA VAL A 203 -5.07 6.38 -14.10
C VAL A 203 -3.65 5.89 -13.85
N LEU A 204 -2.71 6.43 -14.60
CA LEU A 204 -1.29 6.11 -14.54
C LEU A 204 -0.53 7.28 -13.91
N GLY A 205 0.46 6.98 -13.07
CA GLY A 205 1.40 7.98 -12.57
C GLY A 205 2.84 7.48 -12.61
N ASP A 206 3.80 8.39 -12.67
CA ASP A 206 5.24 8.08 -12.70
C ASP A 206 5.82 7.73 -11.31
N ILE A 207 5.04 7.07 -10.46
CA ILE A 207 5.50 6.54 -9.17
C ILE A 207 5.93 5.08 -9.34
N PRO A 208 7.19 4.71 -9.02
CA PRO A 208 7.61 3.32 -9.00
C PRO A 208 6.83 2.52 -7.96
N VAL A 209 6.31 1.35 -8.34
CA VAL A 209 5.56 0.44 -7.46
C VAL A 209 6.13 -0.98 -7.48
N ALA A 210 5.88 -1.72 -6.41
CA ALA A 210 6.21 -3.13 -6.28
C ALA A 210 5.11 -3.89 -5.54
N GLY A 211 5.23 -5.21 -5.46
CA GLY A 211 4.34 -6.03 -4.62
C GLY A 211 4.34 -5.51 -3.17
N GLY A 212 3.16 -5.39 -2.57
CA GLY A 212 2.97 -4.70 -1.29
C GLY A 212 2.26 -3.35 -1.40
N ASP A 213 2.23 -2.74 -2.58
CA ASP A 213 1.62 -1.42 -2.80
C ASP A 213 0.12 -1.50 -3.15
N SER A 214 -0.35 -2.65 -3.64
CA SER A 214 -1.75 -2.90 -4.02
C SER A 214 -2.74 -2.56 -2.89
N GLY A 215 -3.80 -1.85 -3.21
CA GLY A 215 -4.83 -1.42 -2.27
C GLY A 215 -4.49 -0.15 -1.49
N GLY A 216 -3.23 0.29 -1.51
CA GLY A 216 -2.78 1.50 -0.81
C GLY A 216 -3.49 2.76 -1.29
N ALA A 217 -3.68 3.71 -0.38
CA ALA A 217 -4.32 4.99 -0.64
C ALA A 217 -3.55 5.80 -1.70
N VAL A 218 -4.28 6.28 -2.71
CA VAL A 218 -3.76 7.21 -3.71
C VAL A 218 -4.43 8.57 -3.51
N LEU A 219 -3.62 9.59 -3.30
CA LEU A 219 -4.05 10.98 -3.22
C LEU A 219 -3.61 11.72 -4.48
N VAL A 220 -4.52 12.49 -5.09
CA VAL A 220 -4.19 13.41 -6.20
C VAL A 220 -4.46 14.82 -5.73
N ARG A 221 -3.43 15.68 -5.76
CA ARG A 221 -3.46 17.03 -5.16
C ARG A 221 -3.91 17.03 -3.69
N GLY A 222 -3.60 15.96 -2.95
CA GLY A 222 -4.03 15.77 -1.56
C GLY A 222 -5.49 15.35 -1.37
N ILE A 223 -6.23 15.05 -2.45
CA ILE A 223 -7.63 14.60 -2.41
C ILE A 223 -7.69 13.08 -2.64
N PRO A 224 -8.51 12.31 -1.90
CA PRO A 224 -8.71 10.88 -2.12
C PRO A 224 -9.09 10.56 -3.57
N ALA A 225 -8.24 9.81 -4.26
CA ALA A 225 -8.32 9.62 -5.71
C ALA A 225 -8.46 8.18 -6.16
N GLY A 226 -7.98 7.21 -5.38
CA GLY A 226 -8.10 5.80 -5.73
C GLY A 226 -7.33 4.87 -4.81
N VAL A 227 -7.32 3.60 -5.16
CA VAL A 227 -6.43 2.60 -4.56
C VAL A 227 -5.47 2.06 -5.61
N THR A 228 -4.22 1.83 -5.24
CA THR A 228 -3.22 1.20 -6.13
C THR A 228 -3.74 -0.15 -6.62
N SER A 229 -3.71 -0.37 -7.94
CA SER A 229 -4.37 -1.53 -8.58
C SER A 229 -3.41 -2.36 -9.44
N ARG A 230 -2.61 -1.71 -10.30
CA ARG A 230 -1.74 -2.41 -11.26
C ARG A 230 -0.37 -1.74 -11.32
N SER A 231 0.58 -2.46 -11.89
CA SER A 231 1.87 -1.92 -12.31
C SER A 231 1.92 -1.88 -13.83
N PHE A 232 2.23 -0.72 -14.38
CA PHE A 232 2.43 -0.52 -15.82
C PHE A 232 3.89 -0.15 -16.06
N ALA A 233 4.68 -1.11 -16.55
CA ALA A 233 6.12 -0.98 -16.70
C ALA A 233 6.83 -0.49 -15.41
N GLY A 234 6.39 -0.98 -14.25
CA GLY A 234 6.94 -0.59 -12.95
C GLY A 234 6.33 0.67 -12.34
N SER A 235 5.46 1.37 -13.07
CA SER A 235 4.79 2.60 -12.61
C SER A 235 3.37 2.32 -12.09
N ILE A 236 2.86 3.20 -11.22
CA ILE A 236 1.54 3.01 -10.62
C ILE A 236 0.41 3.09 -11.64
N GLY A 237 -0.52 2.15 -11.56
CA GLY A 237 -1.88 2.26 -12.07
C GLY A 237 -2.88 2.17 -10.93
N PHE A 238 -3.87 3.05 -10.91
CA PHE A 238 -4.96 3.04 -9.93
C PHE A 238 -6.30 3.30 -10.60
N THR A 239 -7.37 2.79 -9.99
CA THR A 239 -8.74 3.08 -10.43
C THR A 239 -9.34 4.18 -9.57
N PRO A 240 -10.15 5.09 -10.15
CA PRO A 240 -10.76 6.20 -9.42
C PRO A 240 -11.63 5.77 -8.23
N LEU A 241 -11.51 6.53 -7.13
CA LEU A 241 -12.16 6.19 -5.86
C LEU A 241 -13.68 6.39 -5.90
N ALA A 242 -14.17 7.44 -6.56
CA ALA A 242 -15.59 7.76 -6.56
C ALA A 242 -16.44 6.65 -7.19
N GLU A 243 -15.99 6.11 -8.32
CA GLU A 243 -16.64 5.03 -9.05
C GLU A 243 -16.69 3.74 -8.23
N GLY A 244 -15.58 3.38 -7.56
CA GLY A 244 -15.52 2.21 -6.69
C GLY A 244 -16.40 2.33 -5.45
N LEU A 245 -16.40 3.50 -4.79
CA LEU A 245 -17.28 3.76 -3.65
C LEU A 245 -18.75 3.70 -4.06
N ALA A 246 -19.12 4.29 -5.21
CA ALA A 246 -20.48 4.24 -5.72
C ALA A 246 -20.94 2.81 -6.03
N GLN A 247 -20.12 2.01 -6.71
CA GLN A 247 -20.45 0.62 -7.05
C GLN A 247 -20.61 -0.26 -5.80
N LEU A 248 -19.82 -0.01 -4.76
CA LEU A 248 -19.85 -0.78 -3.51
C LEU A 248 -20.85 -0.23 -2.47
N GLY A 249 -21.55 0.87 -2.77
CA GLY A 249 -22.49 1.50 -1.84
C GLY A 249 -21.82 2.08 -0.58
N LEU A 250 -20.61 2.63 -0.73
CA LEU A 250 -19.78 3.13 0.35
C LEU A 250 -19.77 4.65 0.40
N ALA A 251 -19.70 5.22 1.61
CA ALA A 251 -19.51 6.65 1.83
C ALA A 251 -18.13 6.91 2.45
N LEU A 252 -17.31 7.74 1.81
CA LEU A 252 -15.98 8.12 2.30
C LEU A 252 -16.06 8.80 3.68
N CYS A 253 -15.18 8.41 4.60
CA CYS A 253 -15.06 9.09 5.88
C CYS A 253 -14.26 10.38 5.75
N THR A 254 -14.94 11.51 5.98
CA THR A 254 -14.32 12.85 5.96
C THR A 254 -14.32 13.52 7.33
N THR A 255 -14.91 12.87 8.34
CA THR A 255 -14.90 13.28 9.74
C THR A 255 -14.18 12.23 10.60
N PRO A 256 -13.65 12.63 11.78
CA PRO A 256 -12.91 11.73 12.69
C PRO A 256 -13.61 10.41 13.04
N ASP A 257 -14.95 10.43 13.11
CA ASP A 257 -15.78 9.29 13.50
C ASP A 257 -16.74 8.84 12.37
N CYS A 258 -16.52 9.30 11.14
CA CYS A 258 -17.34 8.97 9.97
C CYS A 258 -18.85 9.21 10.17
N ASP A 259 -19.19 10.21 10.98
CA ASP A 259 -20.55 10.56 11.40
C ASP A 259 -21.30 9.44 12.15
N LEU A 260 -20.55 8.46 12.69
CA LEU A 260 -21.08 7.39 13.53
C LEU A 260 -20.97 7.76 15.01
N THR A 261 -21.89 7.21 15.80
CA THR A 261 -21.78 7.29 17.27
C THR A 261 -20.83 6.21 17.74
N ARG A 262 -19.79 6.61 18.49
CA ARG A 262 -18.88 5.64 19.11
C ARG A 262 -19.68 4.72 20.04
N PRO A 263 -19.46 3.39 19.98
CA PRO A 263 -19.94 2.50 21.01
C PRO A 263 -19.48 3.03 22.36
N ARG A 264 -20.38 3.10 23.35
CA ARG A 264 -19.95 3.37 24.73
C ARG A 264 -18.95 2.27 25.06
N SER A 265 -17.71 2.65 25.38
CA SER A 265 -16.75 1.69 25.91
C SER A 265 -17.41 1.09 27.14
N SER A 266 -17.75 -0.20 27.10
CA SER A 266 -17.97 -0.95 28.32
C SER A 266 -16.66 -0.86 29.07
N ALA A 267 -16.62 0.00 30.08
CA ALA A 267 -15.45 0.12 30.95
C ALA A 267 -15.09 -1.30 31.41
N PRO A 268 -13.81 -1.67 31.39
CA PRO A 268 -13.37 -2.97 31.89
C PRO A 268 -13.76 -3.17 33.36
#